data_AF-A0A921KIX7-F1
#
_entry.id   AF-A0A921KIX7-F1
#
_cell.length_a   1.000
_cell.length_b   1.000
_cell.length_c   1.000
_cell.angle_alpha   90.00
_cell.angle_beta   90.00
_cell.angle_gamma   90.00
#
_symmetry.space_group_name_H-M   'P 1'
#
loop_
_entity.id
_entity.type
_entity.pdbx_description
1 polymer ?
#
loop_
_entity_poly.entity_id
_entity_poly.type
_entity_poly.pdbx_seq_one_letter_code
_entity_poly.pdbx_strand_id
1 'polypeptide(L)'
;QAINLTLGNRENMMVTLQENIEAVIRQEDETSSEGIEAKLLELQKELLKLANSKKDYNSVADEIDRMRELKQNALVESAEREGLKQRIREMREFLEQQSTEVTEYDELLVRRLIEKVTVYDERFEVEFKSGAKVDMER
;
A
#
# COMPACT_ATOMS: atom_id res chain seq x y z
N GLN A 1 -17.87 -17.74 19.84
CA GLN A 1 -17.85 -16.43 20.53
C GLN A 1 -16.43 -15.93 20.82
N ALA A 2 -15.55 -16.67 21.53
CA ALA A 2 -14.14 -16.25 21.73
C ALA A 2 -13.38 -15.90 20.44
N ILE A 3 -13.57 -16.69 19.37
CA ILE A 3 -12.98 -16.42 18.05
C ILE A 3 -13.44 -15.06 17.52
N ASN A 4 -14.74 -14.76 17.56
CA ASN A 4 -15.29 -13.47 17.11
C ASN A 4 -14.83 -12.30 18.01
N LEU A 5 -14.68 -12.51 19.32
CA LEU A 5 -14.13 -11.49 20.24
C LEU A 5 -12.67 -11.15 19.94
N THR A 6 -11.86 -12.15 19.59
CA THR A 6 -10.46 -11.94 19.23
C THR A 6 -10.34 -11.28 17.85
N LEU A 7 -11.24 -11.65 16.93
CA LEU A 7 -11.41 -10.97 15.64
C LEU A 7 -11.90 -9.52 15.80
N GLY A 8 -12.51 -9.13 16.92
CA GLY A 8 -12.89 -7.75 17.20
C GLY A 8 -11.68 -6.78 17.23
N ASN A 9 -10.48 -7.26 17.57
CA ASN A 9 -9.26 -6.44 17.51
C ASN A 9 -8.70 -6.29 16.07
N ARG A 10 -9.33 -6.95 15.09
CA ARG A 10 -9.02 -6.80 13.66
C ARG A 10 -9.40 -5.43 13.12
N GLU A 11 -10.45 -4.79 13.65
CA GLU A 11 -10.88 -3.46 13.20
C GLU A 11 -9.78 -2.41 13.43
N ASN A 12 -9.16 -2.42 14.61
CA ASN A 12 -8.02 -1.54 14.91
C ASN A 12 -6.82 -1.82 13.99
N MET A 13 -6.48 -3.09 13.77
CA MET A 13 -5.42 -3.46 12.81
C MET A 13 -5.77 -3.03 11.38
N MET A 14 -7.05 -3.10 10.99
CA MET A 14 -7.53 -2.71 9.68
C MET A 14 -7.32 -1.21 9.45
N VAL A 15 -7.70 -0.40 10.43
CA VAL A 15 -7.52 1.06 10.38
C VAL A 15 -6.04 1.41 10.24
N THR A 16 -5.16 0.83 11.06
CA THR A 16 -3.72 1.08 10.96
C THR A 16 -3.13 0.65 9.61
N LEU A 17 -3.59 -0.49 9.06
CA LEU A 17 -3.16 -0.93 7.74
C LEU A 17 -3.65 0.00 6.63
N GLN A 18 -4.89 0.50 6.71
CA GLN A 18 -5.44 1.48 5.78
C GLN A 18 -4.68 2.81 5.83
N GLU A 19 -4.35 3.31 7.02
CA GLU A 19 -3.57 4.54 7.21
C GLU A 19 -2.16 4.41 6.62
N ASN A 20 -1.48 3.28 6.85
CA ASN A 20 -0.17 3.02 6.27
C ASN A 20 -0.23 2.93 4.74
N ILE A 21 -1.28 2.32 4.21
CA ILE A 21 -1.56 2.24 2.77
C ILE A 21 -1.76 3.64 2.18
N GLU A 22 -2.58 4.49 2.80
CA GLU A 22 -2.82 5.84 2.33
C GLU A 22 -1.57 6.73 2.39
N ALA A 23 -0.77 6.60 3.44
CA ALA A 23 0.47 7.35 3.60
C ALA A 23 1.46 7.08 2.46
N VAL A 24 1.61 5.80 2.06
CA VAL A 24 2.48 5.41 0.94
C VAL A 24 1.96 5.97 -0.38
N ILE A 25 0.64 5.96 -0.60
CA ILE A 25 0.04 6.51 -1.83
C ILE A 25 0.23 8.03 -1.91
N ARG A 26 0.00 8.77 -0.81
CA ARG A 26 0.06 10.25 -0.79
C ARG A 26 1.46 10.81 -0.96
N GLN A 27 2.49 10.10 -0.49
CA GLN A 27 3.88 10.56 -0.60
C GLN A 27 4.39 10.60 -2.05
N GLU A 28 3.69 9.96 -2.99
CA GLU A 28 4.13 9.80 -4.39
C GLU A 28 3.48 10.79 -5.38
N ASP A 29 2.39 11.47 -5.02
CA ASP A 29 1.74 12.47 -5.89
C ASP A 29 2.56 13.77 -6.05
N GLU A 30 3.62 13.96 -5.24
CA GLU A 30 4.50 15.13 -5.29
C GLU A 30 5.56 15.07 -6.41
N THR A 31 5.76 13.93 -7.08
CA THR A 31 6.66 13.81 -8.24
C THR A 31 5.93 14.03 -9.56
N SER A 32 5.34 15.20 -9.77
CA SER A 32 4.59 15.48 -11.00
C SER A 32 5.51 15.52 -12.24
N SER A 33 5.33 14.51 -13.09
CA SER A 33 5.85 14.40 -14.47
C SER A 33 5.55 15.65 -15.32
N GLU A 34 4.58 16.48 -14.93
CA GLU A 34 4.18 17.68 -15.68
C GLU A 34 5.29 18.74 -15.69
N GLY A 35 6.10 18.82 -14.62
CA GLY A 35 7.22 19.75 -14.54
C GLY A 35 8.35 19.41 -15.52
N ILE A 36 8.61 18.12 -15.74
CA ILE A 36 9.64 17.63 -16.66
C ILE A 36 9.24 17.92 -18.11
N GLU A 37 7.96 17.73 -18.43
CA GLU A 37 7.42 17.93 -19.78
C GLU A 37 7.45 19.41 -20.20
N ALA A 38 7.07 20.31 -19.29
CA ALA A 38 7.12 21.75 -19.52
C ALA A 38 8.55 22.24 -19.79
N LYS A 39 9.51 21.76 -18.98
CA LYS A 39 10.92 22.12 -19.11
C LYS A 39 11.56 21.57 -20.39
N LEU A 40 11.22 20.33 -20.79
CA LEU A 40 11.65 19.76 -22.06
C LEU A 40 11.15 20.59 -23.26
N LEU A 41 9.92 21.08 -23.21
CA LEU A 41 9.36 21.92 -24.26
C LEU A 41 10.12 23.26 -24.39
N GLU A 42 10.50 23.87 -23.26
CA GLU A 42 11.29 25.11 -23.26
C GLU A 42 12.68 24.91 -23.84
N LEU A 43 13.40 23.88 -23.39
CA LEU A 43 14.74 23.57 -23.88
C LEU A 43 14.75 23.26 -25.40
N GLN A 44 13.73 22.55 -25.90
CA GLN A 44 13.59 22.28 -27.33
C GLN A 44 13.37 23.57 -28.15
N LYS A 45 12.57 24.51 -27.63
CA LYS A 45 12.36 25.83 -28.26
C LYS A 45 13.65 26.66 -28.25
N GLU A 46 14.42 26.60 -27.18
CA GLU A 46 15.71 27.27 -27.06
C GLU A 46 16.74 26.71 -28.05
N LEU A 47 16.82 25.39 -28.16
CA LEU A 47 17.71 24.72 -29.12
C LEU A 47 17.43 25.14 -30.56
N LEU A 48 16.15 25.20 -30.96
CA LEU A 48 15.75 25.71 -32.29
C LEU A 48 16.20 27.15 -32.53
N LYS A 49 16.10 28.03 -31.52
CA LYS A 49 16.56 29.42 -31.62
C LYS A 49 18.08 29.48 -31.78
N LEU A 50 18.84 28.72 -30.99
CA LEU A 50 20.31 28.69 -31.05
C LEU A 50 20.82 28.14 -32.37
N ALA A 51 20.22 27.05 -32.88
CA ALA A 51 20.53 26.48 -34.18
C ALA A 51 20.27 27.47 -35.33
N ASN A 52 19.11 28.14 -35.33
CA ASN A 52 18.80 29.21 -36.29
C ASN A 52 19.76 30.39 -36.20
N SER A 53 20.31 30.67 -35.01
CA SER A 53 21.28 31.73 -34.78
C SER A 53 22.74 31.32 -35.10
N LYS A 54 22.98 30.07 -35.52
CA LYS A 54 24.32 29.45 -35.64
C LYS A 54 25.19 29.60 -34.39
N LYS A 55 24.57 29.64 -33.21
CA LYS A 55 25.25 29.64 -31.91
C LYS A 55 25.49 28.22 -31.45
N ASP A 56 26.47 28.04 -30.58
CA ASP A 56 26.69 26.75 -29.92
C ASP A 56 25.46 26.37 -29.09
N TYR A 57 25.01 25.13 -29.25
CA TYR A 57 23.81 24.57 -28.61
C TYR A 57 24.11 23.27 -27.86
N ASN A 58 25.38 22.86 -27.78
CA ASN A 58 25.78 21.59 -27.16
C ASN A 58 25.28 21.48 -25.70
N SER A 59 25.36 22.56 -24.92
CA SER A 59 24.88 22.58 -23.53
C SER A 59 23.37 22.32 -23.41
N VAL A 60 22.57 22.87 -24.33
CA VAL A 60 21.11 22.67 -24.37
C VAL A 60 20.76 21.26 -24.85
N ALA A 61 21.52 20.73 -25.80
CA ALA A 61 21.37 19.34 -26.26
C ALA A 61 21.66 18.34 -25.12
N ASP A 62 22.77 18.53 -24.39
CA ASP A 62 23.13 17.68 -23.25
C ASP A 62 22.07 17.75 -22.13
N GLU A 63 21.46 18.92 -21.92
CA GLU A 63 20.41 19.10 -20.92
C GLU A 63 19.09 18.43 -21.33
N ILE A 64 18.74 18.47 -22.62
CA ILE A 64 17.59 17.72 -23.15
C ILE A 64 17.80 16.21 -22.95
N ASP A 65 18.99 15.70 -23.22
CA ASP A 65 19.27 14.27 -23.07
C ASP A 65 19.21 13.84 -21.59
N ARG A 66 19.78 14.62 -20.67
CA ARG A 66 19.62 14.39 -19.22
C ARG A 66 18.14 14.41 -18.79
N MET A 67 17.36 15.37 -19.29
CA MET A 67 15.94 15.48 -18.95
C MET A 67 15.11 14.32 -19.50
N ARG A 68 15.47 13.78 -20.67
CA ARG A 68 14.84 12.57 -21.23
C ARG A 68 15.15 11.34 -20.39
N GLU A 69 16.39 11.21 -19.92
CA GLU A 69 16.79 10.12 -19.03
C GLU A 69 16.02 10.19 -17.70
N LEU A 70 15.95 11.37 -17.08
CA LEU A 70 15.14 11.60 -15.88
C LEU A 70 13.66 11.26 -16.10
N LYS A 71 13.08 11.66 -17.23
CA LYS A 71 11.70 11.31 -17.59
C LYS A 71 11.51 9.80 -17.69
N GLN A 72 12.42 9.11 -18.37
CA GLN A 72 12.34 7.67 -18.57
C GLN A 72 12.43 6.93 -17.23
N ASN A 73 13.34 7.34 -16.35
CA ASN A 73 13.47 6.78 -15.01
C ASN A 73 12.20 7.01 -14.18
N ALA A 74 11.64 8.22 -14.22
CA ALA A 74 10.38 8.53 -13.53
C ALA A 74 9.21 7.69 -14.06
N LEU A 75 9.15 7.41 -15.37
CA LEU A 75 8.12 6.55 -15.97
C LEU A 75 8.26 5.09 -15.55
N VAL A 76 9.50 4.56 -15.50
CA VAL A 76 9.76 3.19 -15.04
C VAL A 76 9.38 3.04 -13.58
N GLU A 77 9.83 3.96 -12.73
CA GLU A 77 9.44 3.98 -11.31
C GLU A 77 7.92 4.09 -11.15
N SER A 78 7.26 4.94 -11.93
CA SER A 78 5.80 5.06 -11.93
C SER A 78 5.09 3.76 -12.31
N ALA A 79 5.57 3.05 -13.34
CA ALA A 79 5.00 1.77 -13.76
C ALA A 79 5.15 0.68 -12.70
N GLU A 80 6.31 0.58 -12.04
CA GLU A 80 6.51 -0.35 -10.92
C GLU A 80 5.59 -0.02 -9.74
N ARG A 81 5.41 1.27 -9.45
CA ARG A 81 4.53 1.78 -8.39
C ARG A 81 3.05 1.54 -8.69
N GLU A 82 2.61 1.64 -9.94
CA GLU A 82 1.22 1.31 -10.32
C GLU A 82 0.86 -0.15 -10.03
N GLY A 83 1.80 -1.08 -10.22
CA GLY A 83 1.63 -2.48 -9.82
C GLY A 83 1.45 -2.63 -8.30
N LEU A 84 2.22 -1.87 -7.51
CA LEU A 84 2.07 -1.83 -6.05
C LEU A 84 0.72 -1.23 -5.64
N LYS A 85 0.28 -0.14 -6.28
CA LYS A 85 -1.05 0.46 -6.05
C LYS A 85 -2.17 -0.51 -6.32
N GLN A 86 -2.08 -1.27 -7.42
CA GLN A 86 -3.07 -2.29 -7.75
C GLN A 86 -3.15 -3.36 -6.66
N ARG A 87 -2.00 -3.86 -6.20
CA ARG A 87 -1.94 -4.87 -5.14
C ARG A 87 -2.46 -4.33 -3.81
N ILE A 88 -2.21 -3.06 -3.49
CA ILE A 88 -2.73 -2.38 -2.31
C ILE A 88 -4.25 -2.29 -2.36
N ARG A 89 -4.84 -1.90 -3.52
CA ARG A 89 -6.29 -1.89 -3.72
C ARG A 89 -6.90 -3.26 -3.53
N GLU A 90 -6.29 -4.29 -4.12
CA GLU A 90 -6.71 -5.69 -3.98
C GLU A 90 -6.64 -6.17 -2.52
N MET A 91 -5.59 -5.80 -1.78
CA MET A 91 -5.48 -6.13 -0.35
C MET A 91 -6.59 -5.47 0.48
N ARG A 92 -6.93 -4.21 0.20
CA ARG A 92 -8.06 -3.53 0.86
C ARG A 92 -9.38 -4.23 0.56
N GLU A 93 -9.68 -4.48 -0.71
CA GLU A 93 -10.92 -5.15 -1.13
C GLU A 93 -11.04 -6.56 -0.53
N PHE A 94 -9.94 -7.32 -0.53
CA PHE A 94 -9.89 -8.63 0.10
C PHE A 94 -10.25 -8.55 1.58
N LEU A 95 -9.67 -7.60 2.31
CA LEU A 95 -9.89 -7.46 3.74
C LEU A 95 -11.31 -7.00 4.08
N GLU A 96 -11.92 -6.15 3.26
CA GLU A 96 -13.32 -5.70 3.38
C GLU A 96 -14.34 -6.81 3.08
N GLN A 97 -14.02 -7.73 2.16
CA GLN A 97 -14.91 -8.84 1.80
C GLN A 97 -14.93 -9.99 2.83
N GLN A 98 -13.95 -10.06 3.73
CA GLN A 98 -13.93 -11.13 4.73
C GLN A 98 -14.98 -10.88 5.82
N SER A 99 -16.00 -11.75 5.90
CA SER A 99 -16.96 -11.75 7.01
C SER A 99 -16.25 -12.00 8.35
N THR A 100 -16.41 -11.07 9.29
CA THR A 100 -15.80 -11.13 10.63
C THR A 100 -16.52 -12.06 11.59
N GLU A 101 -17.76 -12.44 11.27
CA GLU A 101 -18.59 -13.26 12.15
C GLU A 101 -18.58 -14.72 11.70
N VAL A 102 -17.93 -15.56 12.50
CA VAL A 102 -18.12 -17.01 12.40
C VAL A 102 -19.51 -17.31 12.96
N THR A 103 -20.48 -17.52 12.06
CA THR A 103 -21.88 -17.83 12.39
C THR A 103 -22.11 -19.32 12.64
N GLU A 104 -21.26 -20.18 12.08
CA GLU A 104 -21.31 -21.63 12.22
C GLU A 104 -20.03 -22.19 12.84
N TYR A 105 -20.16 -23.28 13.59
CA TYR A 105 -19.01 -23.95 14.19
C TYR A 105 -18.19 -24.68 13.11
N ASP A 106 -16.90 -24.35 13.01
CA ASP A 106 -15.93 -25.04 12.15
C ASP A 106 -14.83 -25.68 13.01
N GLU A 107 -14.80 -27.01 13.04
CA GLU A 107 -13.82 -27.80 13.82
C GLU A 107 -12.38 -27.56 13.35
N LEU A 108 -12.16 -27.42 12.04
CA LEU A 108 -10.84 -27.18 11.47
C LEU A 108 -10.34 -25.80 11.88
N LEU A 109 -11.22 -24.80 11.87
CA LEU A 109 -10.92 -23.45 12.33
C LEU A 109 -10.53 -23.43 13.80
N VAL A 110 -11.30 -24.12 14.65
CA VAL A 110 -11.01 -24.23 16.09
C VAL A 110 -9.64 -24.89 16.33
N ARG A 111 -9.36 -26.02 15.67
CA ARG A 111 -8.04 -26.70 15.78
C ARG A 111 -6.88 -25.84 15.30
N ARG A 112 -7.13 -24.98 14.31
CA ARG A 112 -6.11 -24.09 13.76
C ARG A 112 -5.80 -22.91 14.67
N LEU A 113 -6.80 -22.39 15.38
CA LEU A 113 -6.68 -21.14 16.13
C LEU A 113 -6.51 -21.32 17.64
N ILE A 114 -7.09 -22.36 18.22
CA ILE A 114 -7.11 -22.57 19.68
C ILE A 114 -5.94 -23.46 20.11
N GLU A 115 -5.20 -23.01 21.12
CA GLU A 115 -4.15 -23.78 21.77
C GLU A 115 -4.73 -24.60 22.94
N LYS A 116 -5.46 -23.96 23.85
CA LYS A 116 -6.16 -24.63 24.95
C LYS A 116 -7.34 -23.82 25.48
N VAL A 117 -8.23 -24.50 26.20
CA VAL A 117 -9.35 -23.91 26.94
C VAL A 117 -9.26 -24.33 28.40
N THR A 118 -9.24 -23.36 29.31
CA THR A 118 -9.24 -23.57 30.76
C THR A 118 -10.63 -23.29 31.31
N VAL A 119 -11.20 -24.23 32.07
CA VAL A 119 -12.56 -24.11 32.64
C VAL A 119 -12.47 -23.73 34.11
N TYR A 120 -13.17 -22.67 34.50
CA TYR A 120 -13.39 -22.24 35.89
C TYR A 120 -14.88 -22.36 36.26
N ASP A 121 -15.21 -22.10 37.53
CA ASP A 121 -16.58 -22.23 38.03
C ASP A 121 -17.57 -21.27 37.35
N GLU A 122 -17.16 -20.02 37.09
CA GLU A 122 -18.01 -18.96 36.51
C GLU A 122 -17.54 -18.47 35.14
N ARG A 123 -16.44 -19.00 34.59
CA ARG A 123 -15.86 -18.53 33.33
C ARG A 123 -15.05 -19.59 32.59
N PHE A 124 -14.77 -19.32 31.33
CA PHE A 124 -13.83 -20.03 30.48
C PHE A 124 -12.71 -19.09 30.04
N GLU A 125 -11.46 -19.54 30.08
CA GLU A 125 -10.34 -18.83 29.46
C GLU A 125 -9.94 -19.59 28.19
N VAL A 126 -9.97 -18.91 27.04
CA VAL A 126 -9.57 -19.47 25.74
C VAL A 126 -8.22 -18.88 25.34
N GLU A 127 -7.21 -19.72 25.19
CA GLU A 127 -5.89 -19.34 24.71
C GLU A 127 -5.72 -19.73 23.24
N PHE A 128 -5.39 -18.73 22.42
CA PHE A 128 -5.12 -18.88 20.99
C PHE A 128 -3.66 -19.25 20.76
N LYS A 129 -3.37 -19.92 19.65
CA LYS A 129 -2.00 -20.23 19.22
C LYS A 129 -1.14 -18.98 18.96
N SER A 130 -1.78 -17.83 18.73
CA SER A 130 -1.12 -16.53 18.66
C SER A 130 -0.66 -15.99 20.02
N GLY A 131 -1.02 -16.64 21.13
CA GLY A 131 -0.79 -16.18 22.50
C GLY A 131 -1.87 -15.23 23.03
N ALA A 132 -2.88 -14.89 22.22
CA ALA A 132 -4.02 -14.11 22.69
C ALA A 132 -4.88 -14.92 23.68
N LYS A 133 -5.39 -14.27 24.72
CA LYS A 133 -6.26 -14.89 25.73
C LYS A 133 -7.56 -14.12 25.83
N VAL A 134 -8.67 -14.87 25.86
CA VAL A 134 -10.02 -14.31 25.99
C VAL A 134 -10.73 -15.02 27.12
N ASP A 135 -11.18 -14.23 28.10
CA ASP A 135 -12.09 -14.69 29.15
C ASP A 135 -13.54 -14.58 28.66
N MET A 136 -14.30 -15.64 28.91
CA MET A 136 -15.71 -15.76 28.59
C MET A 136 -16.48 -16.10 29.86
N GLU A 137 -17.48 -15.31 30.22
CA GLU A 137 -18.41 -15.67 31.28
C GLU A 137 -19.26 -16.88 30.87
N ARG A 138 -19.68 -17.68 31.86
CA ARG A 138 -20.44 -18.91 31.64
C ARG A 138 -21.88 -18.67 31.19
#